data_AF-A0A2N0LMF4-F1
#
_entry.id   AF-A0A2N0LMF4-F1
#
_cell.length_a   1.000
_cell.length_b   1.000
_cell.length_c   1.000
_cell.angle_alpha   90.00
_cell.angle_beta   90.00
_cell.angle_gamma   90.00
#
_symmetry.space_group_name_H-M   'P 1'
#
loop_
_entity.id
_entity.type
_entity.pdbx_description
1 polymer ?
#
loop_
_entity_poly.entity_id
_entity_poly.type
_entity_poly.pdbx_seq_one_letter_code
_entity_poly.pdbx_strand_id
1 'polypeptide(L)'
;MVRRKYAVCFIDDQEDEIARFRRELGERFTIGAGTSIDMALNDLKTHGRSEPDLFLVDLYFSAGPSNLPDPPATLNRARADLLAAEANFYSVLAQLRQTPDEGFRMARELQGSHSQPVVIFTRKGTLDNAIRAYEDEKVSAVIKKPDPPINQEETFTSSDLAKLYDEAFANEADHISSVIESIIRRSTWWAKHRTMMLGIAASFVVGVVSSLVVSLSLAL
;
A
#
# COMPACT_ATOMS: atom_id res chain seq x y z
N MET A 1 26.84 8.13 -20.83
CA MET A 1 25.42 7.92 -21.17
C MET A 1 24.57 8.45 -20.03
N VAL A 2 23.76 9.48 -20.25
CA VAL A 2 22.79 9.93 -19.25
C VAL A 2 21.62 8.94 -19.26
N ARG A 3 21.31 8.31 -18.12
CA ARG A 3 20.18 7.39 -18.02
C ARG A 3 18.89 8.17 -18.24
N ARG A 4 18.03 7.70 -19.15
CA ARG A 4 16.72 8.30 -19.41
C ARG A 4 15.89 8.29 -18.12
N LYS A 5 15.30 9.43 -17.77
CA LYS A 5 14.37 9.54 -16.64
C LYS A 5 13.11 8.71 -16.90
N TYR A 6 12.53 8.10 -15.86
CA TYR A 6 11.20 7.49 -15.95
C TYR A 6 10.14 8.58 -16.07
N ALA A 7 9.07 8.29 -16.82
CA ALA A 7 7.93 9.15 -17.03
C ALA A 7 6.82 8.81 -16.02
N VAL A 8 6.28 9.80 -15.33
CA VAL A 8 5.20 9.63 -14.35
C VAL A 8 4.07 10.57 -14.69
N CYS A 9 2.84 10.06 -14.72
CA CYS A 9 1.63 10.89 -14.75
C CYS A 9 1.08 11.04 -13.34
N PHE A 10 1.00 12.26 -12.82
CA PHE A 10 0.40 12.58 -11.53
C PHE A 10 -0.94 13.30 -11.71
N ILE A 11 -2.00 12.76 -11.10
CA ILE A 11 -3.37 13.24 -11.24
C ILE A 11 -3.91 13.56 -9.85
N ASP A 12 -4.24 14.83 -9.64
CA ASP A 12 -4.71 15.37 -8.36
C ASP A 12 -5.63 16.56 -8.69
N ASP A 13 -6.72 16.76 -7.96
CA ASP A 13 -7.66 17.86 -8.21
C ASP A 13 -7.18 19.21 -7.64
N GLN A 14 -6.07 19.21 -6.88
CA GLN A 14 -5.49 20.39 -6.27
C GLN A 14 -4.22 20.85 -7.00
N GLU A 15 -4.28 22.03 -7.62
CA GLU A 15 -3.15 22.61 -8.36
C GLU A 15 -1.89 22.80 -7.49
N ASP A 16 -2.06 23.13 -6.21
CA ASP A 16 -0.95 23.28 -5.26
C ASP A 16 -0.21 21.95 -5.01
N GLU A 17 -0.93 20.83 -4.94
CA GLU A 17 -0.30 19.50 -4.83
C GLU A 17 0.45 19.13 -6.11
N ILE A 18 -0.12 19.41 -7.29
CA ILE A 18 0.56 19.25 -8.58
C ILE A 18 1.85 20.08 -8.62
N ALA A 19 1.80 21.34 -8.18
CA ALA A 19 2.95 22.23 -8.15
C ALA A 19 4.04 21.73 -7.17
N ARG A 20 3.65 21.29 -5.97
CA ARG A 20 4.56 20.66 -4.99
C ARG A 20 5.21 19.40 -5.59
N PHE A 21 4.43 18.49 -6.14
CA PHE A 21 4.92 17.24 -6.72
C PHE A 21 5.97 17.49 -7.82
N ARG A 22 5.68 18.41 -8.75
CA ARG A 22 6.63 18.79 -9.81
C ARG A 22 7.91 19.37 -9.27
N ARG A 23 7.83 20.28 -8.29
CA ARG A 23 9.00 20.94 -7.71
C ARG A 23 9.94 19.93 -7.05
N GLU A 24 9.40 19.03 -6.24
CA GLU A 24 10.22 18.09 -5.46
C GLU A 24 10.74 16.91 -6.29
N LEU A 25 10.01 16.49 -7.35
CA LEU A 25 10.32 15.26 -8.08
C LEU A 25 10.73 15.46 -9.56
N GLY A 26 10.56 16.66 -10.13
CA GLY A 26 10.86 16.94 -11.55
C GLY A 26 12.34 16.83 -11.91
N GLU A 27 13.24 16.95 -10.94
CA GLU A 27 14.66 16.69 -11.17
C GLU A 27 14.96 15.20 -11.38
N ARG A 28 14.10 14.30 -10.87
CA ARG A 28 14.31 12.84 -10.90
C ARG A 28 13.49 12.15 -12.00
N PHE A 29 12.31 12.69 -12.31
CA PHE A 29 11.37 12.10 -13.26
C PHE A 29 10.99 13.08 -14.37
N THR A 30 10.49 12.55 -15.49
CA THR A 30 9.74 13.36 -16.46
C THR A 30 8.28 13.31 -16.06
N ILE A 31 7.74 14.43 -15.58
CA ILE A 31 6.41 14.45 -14.98
C ILE A 31 5.42 15.05 -15.98
N GLY A 32 4.36 14.29 -16.27
CA GLY A 32 3.10 14.84 -16.74
C GLY A 32 2.17 15.02 -15.54
N ALA A 33 1.55 16.18 -15.37
CA ALA A 33 0.60 16.37 -14.29
C ALA A 33 -0.59 17.23 -14.68
N GLY A 34 -1.73 16.99 -14.02
CA GLY A 34 -2.92 17.77 -14.24
C GLY A 34 -4.10 17.29 -13.40
N THR A 35 -5.15 18.10 -13.39
CA THR A 35 -6.43 17.82 -12.72
C THR A 35 -7.32 16.87 -13.53
N SER A 36 -6.74 16.12 -14.46
CA SER A 36 -7.39 15.05 -15.21
C SER A 36 -6.34 14.18 -15.90
N ILE A 37 -6.74 12.97 -16.32
CA ILE A 37 -5.87 12.05 -17.08
C ILE A 37 -5.39 12.71 -18.37
N ASP A 38 -6.29 13.34 -19.14
CA ASP A 38 -5.96 13.97 -20.42
C ASP A 38 -4.97 15.13 -20.25
N MET A 39 -5.14 15.95 -19.22
CA MET A 39 -4.20 17.02 -18.90
C MET A 39 -2.82 16.46 -18.55
N ALA A 40 -2.74 15.46 -17.67
CA ALA A 40 -1.47 14.86 -17.28
C ALA A 40 -0.74 14.22 -18.48
N LEU A 41 -1.47 13.53 -19.37
CA LEU A 41 -0.91 12.93 -20.57
C LEU A 41 -0.47 13.98 -21.61
N ASN A 42 -1.24 15.02 -21.84
CA ASN A 42 -0.86 16.08 -22.76
C ASN A 42 0.34 16.88 -22.25
N ASP A 43 0.39 17.15 -20.95
CA ASP A 43 1.54 17.74 -20.28
C ASP A 43 2.80 16.87 -20.43
N LEU A 44 2.67 15.55 -20.22
CA LEU A 44 3.76 14.59 -20.43
C LEU A 44 4.32 14.65 -21.87
N LYS A 45 3.43 14.78 -22.87
CA LYS A 45 3.82 14.93 -24.28
C LYS A 45 4.63 16.18 -24.54
N THR A 46 4.36 17.29 -23.85
CA THR A 46 5.17 18.52 -23.97
C THR A 46 6.62 18.32 -23.52
N HIS A 47 6.86 17.33 -22.66
CA HIS A 47 8.19 16.90 -22.23
C HIS A 47 8.81 15.79 -23.11
N GLY A 48 8.27 15.57 -24.32
CA GLY A 48 8.82 14.61 -25.28
C GLY A 48 8.54 13.14 -24.93
N ARG A 49 7.51 12.87 -24.11
CA ARG A 49 7.12 11.51 -23.70
C ARG A 49 5.68 11.22 -24.14
N SER A 50 5.49 10.15 -24.90
CA SER A 50 4.16 9.73 -25.39
C SER A 50 3.37 8.91 -24.37
N GLU A 51 4.05 8.19 -23.49
CA GLU A 51 3.46 7.25 -22.53
C GLU A 51 4.14 7.36 -21.16
N PRO A 52 3.37 7.26 -20.06
CA PRO A 52 3.91 7.17 -18.71
C PRO A 52 4.39 5.75 -18.38
N ASP A 53 5.43 5.65 -17.57
CA ASP A 53 5.87 4.40 -16.94
C ASP A 53 5.04 4.07 -15.68
N LEU A 54 4.38 5.09 -15.08
CA LEU A 54 3.55 4.98 -13.88
C LEU A 54 2.47 6.08 -13.85
N PHE A 55 1.26 5.71 -13.40
CA PHE A 55 0.24 6.66 -12.97
C PHE A 55 0.20 6.73 -11.45
N LEU A 56 0.15 7.95 -10.92
CA LEU A 56 -0.11 8.26 -9.53
C LEU A 56 -1.40 9.09 -9.48
N VAL A 57 -2.38 8.64 -8.72
CA VAL A 57 -3.73 9.22 -8.70
C VAL A 57 -4.10 9.49 -7.26
N ASP A 58 -4.58 10.70 -6.97
CA ASP A 58 -5.16 11.00 -5.67
C ASP A 58 -6.42 10.14 -5.43
N LEU A 59 -6.51 9.58 -4.22
CA LEU A 59 -7.61 8.71 -3.81
C LEU A 59 -8.90 9.50 -3.59
N TYR A 60 -8.80 10.75 -3.11
CA TYR A 60 -9.95 11.61 -2.79
C TYR A 60 -10.23 12.67 -3.86
N PHE A 61 -10.02 12.29 -5.12
CA PHE A 61 -10.22 13.14 -6.28
C PHE A 61 -11.69 13.57 -6.43
N SER A 62 -11.97 14.88 -6.42
CA SER A 62 -13.32 15.41 -6.65
C SER A 62 -13.63 15.54 -8.14
N ALA A 63 -14.57 14.74 -8.64
CA ALA A 63 -14.96 14.75 -10.05
C ALA A 63 -16.00 15.84 -10.42
N GLY A 64 -16.29 16.82 -9.56
CA GLY A 64 -17.39 17.77 -9.74
C GLY A 64 -16.98 19.25 -9.63
N PRO A 65 -17.82 20.20 -10.13
CA PRO A 65 -17.56 21.62 -9.96
C PRO A 65 -17.47 21.95 -8.47
N SER A 66 -16.36 22.57 -8.06
CA SER A 66 -15.96 22.87 -6.67
C SER A 66 -16.81 23.95 -5.99
N ASN A 67 -18.10 24.06 -6.35
CA ASN A 67 -19.03 25.08 -5.88
C ASN A 67 -19.53 24.85 -4.44
N LEU A 68 -18.96 23.89 -3.70
CA LEU A 68 -19.23 23.79 -2.27
C LEU A 68 -18.51 24.97 -1.59
N PRO A 69 -19.23 25.90 -0.96
CA PRO A 69 -18.60 26.96 -0.20
C PRO A 69 -17.93 26.32 1.02
N ASP A 70 -16.64 26.59 1.19
CA ASP A 70 -15.86 26.33 2.42
C ASP A 70 -15.22 24.93 2.71
N PRO A 71 -14.66 24.18 1.73
CA PRO A 71 -14.11 22.85 2.02
C PRO A 71 -12.68 22.77 2.63
N PRO A 72 -11.69 23.65 2.37
CA PRO A 72 -10.32 23.37 2.82
C PRO A 72 -10.09 23.64 4.30
N ALA A 73 -10.60 24.75 4.85
CA ALA A 73 -10.28 25.14 6.23
C ALA A 73 -10.89 24.19 7.28
N THR A 74 -12.14 23.78 7.07
CA THR A 74 -12.83 22.82 7.94
C THR A 74 -12.17 21.45 7.85
N LEU A 75 -11.88 20.94 6.64
CA LEU A 75 -11.20 19.67 6.46
C LEU A 75 -9.78 19.70 7.05
N ASN A 76 -9.03 20.79 6.84
CA ASN A 76 -7.69 20.95 7.39
C ASN A 76 -7.71 20.99 8.92
N ARG A 77 -8.70 21.65 9.53
CA ARG A 77 -8.88 21.61 10.99
C ARG A 77 -9.21 20.21 11.47
N ALA A 78 -10.19 19.55 10.87
CA ALA A 78 -10.56 18.17 11.23
C ALA A 78 -9.37 17.20 11.07
N ARG A 79 -8.55 17.39 10.02
CA ARG A 79 -7.31 16.64 9.81
C ARG A 79 -6.27 16.93 10.87
N ALA A 80 -6.08 18.19 11.26
CA ALA A 80 -5.17 18.56 12.34
C ALA A 80 -5.61 17.94 13.68
N ASP A 81 -6.90 17.98 13.98
CA ASP A 81 -7.48 17.38 15.19
C ASP A 81 -7.29 15.85 15.19
N LEU A 82 -7.52 15.19 14.05
CA LEU A 82 -7.25 13.76 13.88
C LEU A 82 -5.78 13.43 14.14
N LEU A 83 -4.84 14.15 13.52
CA LEU A 83 -3.41 13.91 13.69
C LEU A 83 -2.97 14.11 15.15
N ALA A 84 -3.52 15.12 15.84
CA ALA A 84 -3.26 15.34 17.26
C ALA A 84 -3.81 14.20 18.13
N ALA A 85 -5.03 13.74 17.86
CA ALA A 85 -5.64 12.61 18.57
C ALA A 85 -4.87 11.31 18.34
N GLU A 86 -4.44 11.03 17.11
CA GLU A 86 -3.58 9.89 16.78
C GLU A 86 -2.25 9.97 17.52
N ALA A 87 -1.56 11.12 17.49
CA ALA A 87 -0.30 11.30 18.21
C ALA A 87 -0.45 11.06 19.72
N ASN A 88 -1.54 11.55 20.32
CA ASN A 88 -1.86 11.29 21.72
C ASN A 88 -2.10 9.79 21.98
N PHE A 89 -2.88 9.13 21.13
CA PHE A 89 -3.14 7.69 21.24
C PHE A 89 -1.84 6.87 21.18
N TYR A 90 -0.94 7.14 20.23
CA TYR A 90 0.35 6.46 20.13
C TYR A 90 1.28 6.77 21.31
N SER A 91 1.21 7.97 21.88
CA SER A 91 1.92 8.29 23.12
C SER A 91 1.45 7.42 24.28
N VAL A 92 0.13 7.24 24.44
CA VAL A 92 -0.44 6.33 25.45
C VAL A 92 0.01 4.88 25.22
N LEU A 93 0.02 4.40 23.97
CA LEU A 93 0.52 3.06 23.66
C LEU A 93 1.99 2.88 24.04
N ALA A 94 2.83 3.86 23.75
CA ALA A 94 4.24 3.84 24.12
C ALA A 94 4.44 3.79 25.65
N GLN A 95 3.66 4.58 26.41
CA GLN A 95 3.67 4.56 27.87
C GLN A 95 3.27 3.18 28.43
N LEU A 96 2.31 2.51 27.79
CA LEU A 96 1.89 1.15 28.11
C LEU A 96 2.85 0.07 27.57
N ARG A 97 3.99 0.47 26.96
CA ARG A 97 4.97 -0.42 26.31
C ARG A 97 4.36 -1.30 25.22
N GLN A 98 3.29 -0.83 24.57
CA GLN A 98 2.66 -1.49 23.45
C GLN A 98 3.16 -0.88 22.14
N THR A 99 4.36 -1.27 21.72
CA THR A 99 4.93 -0.85 20.43
C THR A 99 4.72 -1.94 19.36
N PRO A 100 4.74 -1.60 18.06
CA PRO A 100 4.60 -2.61 17.01
C PRO A 100 5.83 -3.52 16.87
N ASP A 101 6.98 -3.17 17.45
CA ASP A 101 8.25 -3.86 17.23
C ASP A 101 8.24 -5.33 17.69
N GLU A 102 7.57 -5.65 18.79
CA GLU A 102 7.42 -7.03 19.24
C GLU A 102 6.58 -7.86 18.26
N GLY A 103 5.52 -7.26 17.70
CA GLY A 103 4.71 -7.91 16.66
C GLY A 103 5.52 -8.19 15.40
N PHE A 104 6.35 -7.24 14.97
CA PHE A 104 7.25 -7.41 13.82
C PHE A 104 8.38 -8.40 14.09
N ARG A 105 8.95 -8.40 15.29
CA ARG A 105 9.95 -9.41 15.71
C ARG A 105 9.36 -10.82 15.63
N MET A 106 8.14 -11.01 16.16
CA MET A 106 7.43 -12.29 16.08
C MET A 106 7.12 -12.69 14.63
N ALA A 107 6.73 -11.74 13.78
CA ALA A 107 6.48 -12.02 12.37
C ALA A 107 7.73 -12.55 11.66
N ARG A 108 8.89 -11.92 11.87
CA ARG A 108 10.19 -12.37 11.33
C ARG A 108 10.59 -13.75 11.84
N GLU A 109 10.40 -14.00 13.14
CA GLU A 109 10.68 -15.30 13.75
C GLU A 109 9.84 -16.41 13.11
N LEU A 110 8.54 -16.17 12.92
CA LEU A 110 7.63 -17.10 12.24
C LEU A 110 8.03 -17.32 10.78
N GLN A 111 8.38 -16.27 10.03
CA GLN A 111 8.83 -16.41 8.64
C GLN A 111 10.15 -17.18 8.51
N GLY A 112 11.03 -17.09 9.51
CA GLY A 112 12.30 -17.83 9.53
C GLY A 112 12.15 -19.29 9.92
N SER A 113 11.10 -19.63 10.67
CA SER A 113 10.89 -20.98 11.24
C SER A 113 9.76 -21.77 10.57
N HIS A 114 8.85 -21.10 9.87
CA HIS A 114 7.66 -21.69 9.25
C HIS A 114 7.53 -21.27 7.78
N SER A 115 6.93 -22.14 6.97
CA SER A 115 6.70 -21.90 5.54
C SER A 115 5.33 -21.28 5.23
N GLN A 116 4.47 -21.20 6.23
CA GLN A 116 3.14 -20.60 6.15
C GLN A 116 3.23 -19.07 6.01
N PRO A 117 2.27 -18.43 5.31
CA PRO A 117 2.21 -16.98 5.24
C PRO A 117 1.96 -16.39 6.64
N VAL A 118 2.70 -15.35 6.97
CA VAL A 118 2.49 -14.57 8.19
C VAL A 118 1.65 -13.35 7.86
N VAL A 119 0.65 -13.08 8.70
CA VAL A 119 -0.30 -11.97 8.58
C VAL A 119 -0.34 -11.22 9.90
N ILE A 120 -0.32 -9.90 9.86
CA ILE A 120 -0.50 -9.06 11.05
C ILE A 120 -1.98 -8.74 11.20
N PHE A 121 -2.54 -8.96 12.39
CA PHE A 121 -3.94 -8.69 12.69
C PHE A 121 -4.05 -7.70 13.86
N THR A 122 -4.48 -6.45 13.60
CA THR A 122 -4.35 -5.35 14.57
C THR A 122 -5.52 -4.36 14.54
N ARG A 123 -5.85 -3.76 15.69
CA ARG A 123 -6.73 -2.57 15.80
C ARG A 123 -5.96 -1.25 15.79
N LYS A 124 -4.66 -1.30 16.12
CA LYS A 124 -3.84 -0.14 16.51
C LYS A 124 -2.79 0.24 15.47
N GLY A 125 -2.93 -0.23 14.24
CA GLY A 125 -1.95 0.01 13.18
C GLY A 125 -2.24 1.30 12.44
N THR A 126 -1.21 2.11 12.19
CA THR A 126 -1.26 3.18 11.18
C THR A 126 -1.10 2.62 9.77
N LEU A 127 -1.36 3.46 8.77
CA LEU A 127 -0.93 3.19 7.38
C LEU A 127 0.59 2.94 7.30
N ASP A 128 1.40 3.72 8.01
CA ASP A 128 2.87 3.52 8.04
C ASP A 128 3.25 2.16 8.62
N ASN A 129 2.54 1.68 9.64
CA ASN A 129 2.76 0.33 10.17
C ASN A 129 2.39 -0.73 9.12
N ALA A 130 1.32 -0.51 8.36
CA ALA A 130 0.96 -1.42 7.28
C ALA A 130 2.02 -1.43 6.16
N ILE A 131 2.49 -0.25 5.74
CA ILE A 131 3.56 -0.11 4.75
C ILE A 131 4.82 -0.84 5.24
N ARG A 132 5.30 -0.54 6.46
CA ARG A 132 6.45 -1.23 7.06
C ARG A 132 6.26 -2.75 7.09
N ALA A 133 5.07 -3.22 7.46
CA ALA A 133 4.79 -4.65 7.49
C ALA A 133 4.97 -5.32 6.12
N TYR A 134 4.49 -4.68 5.05
CA TYR A 134 4.62 -5.19 3.69
C TYR A 134 6.03 -5.03 3.13
N GLU A 135 6.63 -3.85 3.28
CA GLU A 135 7.88 -3.48 2.64
C GLU A 135 9.10 -4.01 3.38
N ASP A 136 9.14 -3.91 4.70
CA ASP A 136 10.32 -4.29 5.48
C ASP A 136 10.20 -5.71 6.01
N GLU A 137 9.06 -6.01 6.62
CA GLU A 137 8.83 -7.29 7.30
C GLU A 137 8.29 -8.38 6.36
N LYS A 138 7.95 -8.03 5.11
CA LYS A 138 7.49 -8.96 4.05
C LYS A 138 6.28 -9.82 4.48
N VAL A 139 5.42 -9.30 5.35
CA VAL A 139 4.21 -10.04 5.74
C VAL A 139 3.27 -10.16 4.54
N SER A 140 2.48 -11.22 4.50
CA SER A 140 1.57 -11.48 3.37
C SER A 140 0.37 -10.54 3.35
N ALA A 141 -0.06 -10.09 4.53
CA ALA A 141 -1.11 -9.10 4.66
C ALA A 141 -1.08 -8.40 6.03
N VAL A 142 -1.72 -7.24 6.10
CA VAL A 142 -2.18 -6.62 7.35
C VAL A 142 -3.71 -6.58 7.32
N ILE A 143 -4.34 -7.23 8.29
CA ILE A 143 -5.80 -7.24 8.44
C ILE A 143 -6.15 -6.32 9.62
N LYS A 144 -7.04 -5.37 9.38
CA LYS A 144 -7.61 -4.54 10.45
C LYS A 144 -8.61 -5.38 11.25
N LYS A 145 -8.45 -5.41 12.57
CA LYS A 145 -9.45 -5.95 13.50
C LYS A 145 -10.67 -5.01 13.51
N PRO A 146 -11.90 -5.53 13.50
CA PRO A 146 -13.09 -4.69 13.59
C PRO A 146 -13.08 -3.81 14.83
N ASP A 147 -13.44 -2.55 14.62
CA ASP A 147 -13.71 -1.57 15.66
C ASP A 147 -15.23 -1.35 15.70
N PRO A 148 -15.84 -1.31 16.90
CA PRO A 148 -17.25 -0.97 17.01
C PRO A 148 -17.48 0.49 16.62
N PRO A 149 -18.72 0.84 16.20
CA PRO A 149 -19.11 2.23 16.09
C PRO A 149 -19.16 2.84 17.50
N ILE A 150 -18.18 3.67 17.84
CA ILE A 150 -18.13 4.37 19.13
C ILE A 150 -18.49 5.84 18.89
N ASN A 151 -19.58 6.30 19.51
CA ASN A 151 -19.91 7.71 19.56
C ASN A 151 -19.10 8.41 20.66
N GLN A 152 -18.59 9.62 20.39
CA GLN A 152 -17.70 10.34 21.33
C GLN A 152 -18.39 10.76 22.64
N GLU A 153 -19.72 10.80 22.68
CA GLU A 153 -20.50 11.26 23.85
C GLU A 153 -20.82 10.13 24.84
N GLU A 154 -20.61 8.88 24.47
CA GLU A 154 -20.96 7.72 25.29
C GLU A 154 -19.81 7.29 26.20
N THR A 155 -20.08 7.17 27.49
CA THR A 155 -19.14 6.62 28.47
C THR A 155 -19.38 5.12 28.60
N PHE A 156 -18.43 4.30 28.17
CA PHE A 156 -18.54 2.84 28.24
C PHE A 156 -17.81 2.28 29.45
N THR A 157 -18.41 1.31 30.13
CA THR A 157 -17.65 0.44 31.04
C THR A 157 -16.76 -0.52 30.23
N SER A 158 -15.73 -1.11 30.86
CA SER A 158 -14.90 -2.12 30.20
C SER A 158 -15.70 -3.33 29.72
N SER A 159 -16.80 -3.67 30.41
CA SER A 159 -17.67 -4.79 30.01
C SER A 159 -18.54 -4.45 28.81
N ASP A 160 -19.01 -3.21 28.70
CA ASP A 160 -19.83 -2.78 27.56
C ASP A 160 -18.96 -2.73 26.30
N LEU A 161 -17.74 -2.22 26.43
CA LEU A 161 -16.80 -2.14 25.33
C LEU A 161 -16.41 -3.54 24.80
N ALA A 162 -16.26 -4.53 25.68
CA ALA A 162 -16.00 -5.91 25.26
C ALA A 162 -17.12 -6.48 24.38
N LYS A 163 -18.39 -6.29 24.78
CA LYS A 163 -19.55 -6.74 24.00
C LYS A 163 -19.61 -6.07 22.63
N LEU A 164 -19.36 -4.76 22.56
CA LEU A 164 -19.32 -4.03 21.30
C LEU A 164 -18.22 -4.56 20.37
N TYR A 165 -17.05 -4.93 20.90
CA TYR A 165 -16.01 -5.57 20.11
C TYR A 165 -16.44 -6.95 19.60
N ASP A 166 -17.13 -7.74 20.42
CA ASP A 166 -17.62 -9.06 20.01
C ASP A 166 -18.66 -8.93 18.88
N GLU A 167 -19.57 -7.96 18.99
CA GLU A 167 -20.57 -7.65 17.96
C GLU A 167 -19.91 -7.16 16.67
N ALA A 168 -18.93 -6.25 16.75
CA ALA A 168 -18.17 -5.79 15.59
C ALA A 168 -17.45 -6.96 14.89
N PHE A 169 -16.91 -7.90 15.67
CA PHE A 169 -16.30 -9.12 15.13
C PHE A 169 -17.32 -10.03 14.45
N ALA A 170 -18.49 -10.23 15.06
CA ALA A 170 -19.55 -11.05 14.48
C ALA A 170 -20.03 -10.47 13.15
N ASN A 171 -20.19 -9.15 13.05
CA ASN A 171 -20.64 -8.47 11.84
C ASN A 171 -19.63 -8.53 10.69
N GLU A 172 -18.33 -8.53 10.99
CA GLU A 172 -17.24 -8.57 10.00
C GLU A 172 -16.67 -9.98 9.76
N ALA A 173 -17.22 -11.01 10.40
CA ALA A 173 -16.67 -12.36 10.39
C ALA A 173 -16.55 -12.93 8.97
N ASP A 174 -17.57 -12.74 8.12
CA ASP A 174 -17.58 -13.23 6.74
C ASP A 174 -16.52 -12.53 5.88
N HIS A 175 -16.39 -11.20 6.03
CA HIS A 175 -15.38 -10.44 5.31
C HIS A 175 -13.96 -10.87 5.71
N ILE A 176 -13.69 -10.98 7.01
CA ILE A 176 -12.40 -11.43 7.53
C ILE A 176 -12.08 -12.83 7.04
N SER A 177 -13.06 -13.74 7.08
CA SER A 177 -12.91 -15.12 6.61
C SER A 177 -12.55 -15.15 5.12
N SER A 178 -13.25 -14.38 4.30
CA SER A 178 -12.96 -14.25 2.86
C SER A 178 -11.54 -13.74 2.59
N VAL A 179 -11.07 -12.75 3.35
CA VAL A 179 -9.70 -12.21 3.24
C VAL A 179 -8.68 -13.28 3.62
N ILE A 180 -8.89 -14.00 4.73
CA ILE A 180 -8.01 -15.08 5.19
C ILE A 180 -7.93 -16.20 4.15
N GLU A 181 -9.08 -16.65 3.63
CA GLU A 181 -9.15 -17.68 2.59
C GLU A 181 -8.41 -17.25 1.32
N SER A 182 -8.56 -15.99 0.91
CA SER A 182 -7.83 -15.43 -0.24
C SER A 182 -6.31 -15.45 -0.03
N ILE A 183 -5.83 -15.17 1.19
CA ILE A 183 -4.40 -15.24 1.52
C ILE A 183 -3.90 -16.69 1.47
N ILE A 184 -4.64 -17.63 2.07
CA ILE A 184 -4.31 -19.07 2.05
C ILE A 184 -4.29 -19.61 0.62
N ARG A 185 -5.28 -19.26 -0.21
CA ARG A 185 -5.33 -19.70 -1.62
C ARG A 185 -4.17 -19.16 -2.43
N ARG A 186 -3.80 -17.89 -2.26
CA ARG A 186 -2.64 -17.31 -2.95
C ARG A 186 -1.34 -18.00 -2.53
N SER A 187 -1.12 -18.21 -1.23
CA SER A 187 0.12 -18.84 -0.75
C SER A 187 0.23 -20.31 -1.19
N THR A 188 -0.86 -21.07 -1.12
CA THR A 188 -0.89 -22.48 -1.58
C THR A 188 -0.71 -22.59 -3.09
N TRP A 189 -1.29 -21.68 -3.89
CA TRP A 189 -1.07 -21.62 -5.34
C TRP A 189 0.41 -21.39 -5.66
N TRP A 190 1.05 -20.40 -5.02
CA TRP A 190 2.48 -20.13 -5.19
C TRP A 190 3.34 -21.32 -4.78
N ALA A 191 3.05 -21.95 -3.63
CA ALA A 191 3.78 -23.13 -3.17
C ALA A 191 3.69 -24.29 -4.17
N LYS A 192 2.49 -24.56 -4.71
CA LYS A 192 2.26 -25.63 -5.69
C LYS A 192 2.97 -25.37 -7.03
N HIS A 193 2.99 -24.13 -7.49
CA HIS A 193 3.54 -23.78 -8.81
C HIS A 193 5.00 -23.34 -8.77
N ARG A 194 5.61 -23.11 -7.59
CA ARG A 194 7.03 -22.73 -7.48
C ARG A 194 7.95 -23.74 -8.17
N THR A 195 7.72 -25.03 -7.98
CA THR A 195 8.53 -26.08 -8.63
C THR A 195 8.36 -26.08 -10.15
N MET A 196 7.13 -25.86 -10.63
CA MET A 196 6.84 -25.74 -12.07
C MET A 196 7.49 -24.49 -12.67
N MET A 197 7.40 -23.34 -11.99
CA MET A 197 7.99 -22.07 -12.44
C MET A 197 9.52 -22.12 -12.44
N LEU A 198 10.14 -22.76 -11.44
CA LEU A 198 11.59 -23.01 -11.42
C LEU A 198 12.02 -23.95 -12.56
N GLY A 199 11.21 -24.96 -12.89
CA GLY A 199 11.44 -25.82 -14.05
C GLY A 199 11.40 -25.04 -15.37
N ILE A 200 10.40 -24.18 -15.56
CA ILE A 200 10.29 -23.32 -16.74
C ILE A 200 11.49 -22.36 -16.84
N ALA A 201 11.87 -21.71 -15.74
CA ALA A 201 13.02 -20.80 -15.72
C ALA A 201 14.34 -21.53 -16.03
N ALA A 202 14.56 -22.72 -15.45
CA ALA A 202 15.73 -23.53 -15.72
C ALA A 202 15.79 -24.01 -17.18
N SER A 203 14.67 -24.48 -17.73
CA SER A 203 14.57 -24.86 -19.15
C SER A 203 14.80 -23.67 -20.09
N PHE A 204 14.36 -22.47 -19.72
CA PHE A 204 14.60 -21.25 -20.49
C PHE A 204 16.09 -20.87 -20.50
N VAL A 205 16.77 -20.94 -19.36
CA VAL A 205 18.22 -20.68 -19.27
C VAL A 205 19.02 -21.71 -20.08
N VAL A 206 18.69 -23.00 -19.98
CA VAL A 206 19.35 -24.06 -20.77
C VAL A 206 19.09 -23.86 -22.27
N GLY A 207 17.87 -23.49 -22.67
CA GLY A 207 17.53 -23.19 -24.06
C GLY A 207 18.34 -22.02 -24.62
N VAL A 208 18.44 -20.91 -23.89
CA VAL A 208 19.21 -19.72 -24.33
C VAL A 208 20.70 -20.01 -24.45
N VAL A 209 21.28 -20.76 -23.50
CA VAL A 209 22.69 -21.16 -23.57
C VAL A 209 22.94 -22.12 -24.74
N SER A 210 22.02 -23.06 -25.00
CA SER A 210 22.15 -24.00 -26.11
C SER A 210 22.08 -23.31 -27.47
N SER A 211 21.18 -22.33 -27.63
CA SER A 211 21.08 -21.52 -28.84
C SER A 211 22.32 -20.65 -29.08
N LEU A 212 22.91 -20.07 -28.02
CA LEU A 212 24.16 -19.31 -28.12
C LEU A 212 25.35 -20.18 -28.56
N VAL A 213 25.46 -21.42 -28.07
CA VAL A 213 26.55 -22.34 -28.45
C VAL A 213 26.41 -22.78 -29.91
N VAL A 214 25.19 -23.09 -30.38
CA VAL A 214 24.96 -23.47 -31.79
C VAL A 214 25.27 -22.31 -32.75
N SER A 215 24.91 -21.08 -32.40
CA SER A 215 25.24 -19.90 -33.21
C SER A 215 26.75 -19.59 -33.23
N LEU A 216 27.49 -19.91 -32.16
CA LEU A 216 28.94 -19.75 -32.12
C LEU A 216 29.67 -20.81 -32.97
N SER A 217 29.16 -22.05 -33.00
CA SER A 217 29.75 -23.14 -33.80
C SER A 217 29.51 -23.02 -35.31
N LEU A 218 28.51 -22.25 -35.73
CA LEU A 218 28.22 -21.96 -37.15
C LEU A 218 29.02 -20.75 -37.68
N ALA A 219 29.70 -20.01 -36.80
CA ALA A 219 30.46 -18.81 -37.15
C ALA A 219 31.99 -19.03 -37.22
N LEU A 220 32.44 -20.26 -36.97
CA LEU A 220 33.84 -20.73 -37.08
C LEU A 220 33.97 -21.69 -38.26
#